data_AF-A0A1D9PD23-F1
#
_entry.id   AF-A0A1D9PD23-F1
#
_cell.length_a   1.000
_cell.length_b   1.000
_cell.length_c   1.000
_cell.angle_alpha   90.00
_cell.angle_beta   90.00
_cell.angle_gamma   90.00
#
_symmetry.space_group_name_H-M   'P 1'
#
loop_
_entity.id
_entity.type
_entity.pdbx_description
1 polymer ?
#
loop_
_entity_poly.entity_id
_entity_poly.type
_entity_poly.pdbx_seq_one_letter_code
_entity_poly.pdbx_strand_id
1 'polypeptide(L)'
;MDCSTLLWDFSTLTEPLFLKFYEQYGLSEEFEVDYEKDKNNGFTQIKELFFNFITNHAGIISLTPQPLHTLMWAHYSSEKGFMVELDWEIVKDNLKKENPNLNNYVFFPVQYVENLESIDFFGANFRSADVPFLYSVGVKRNDWAYEDEWRLISYAKGYGIPTSIISPFPNVPGQQERKVHYPIEAIKSITLGKQFFNGKNVEKLFEPMTFQMKDVQELKLIDFMIEHFPDKIFLCGEYETERTFKRSSERVNIIKKDNNIFTVIRMNEGFHQ
;
A
#
# COMPACT_ATOMS: atom_id res chain seq x y z
N MET A 1 -0.67 -9.14 13.29
CA MET A 1 0.76 -9.34 12.99
C MET A 1 0.84 -9.92 11.59
N ASP A 2 0.86 -9.06 10.57
CA ASP A 2 1.14 -9.47 9.19
C ASP A 2 2.63 -9.25 8.89
N CYS A 3 3.17 -9.92 7.86
CA CYS A 3 4.57 -9.70 7.42
C CYS A 3 5.62 -9.87 8.54
N SER A 4 5.43 -10.84 9.44
CA SER A 4 6.35 -11.07 10.57
C SER A 4 7.19 -12.32 10.38
N THR A 5 8.48 -12.22 10.70
CA THR A 5 9.41 -13.35 10.76
C THR A 5 9.03 -14.39 11.82
N LEU A 6 8.14 -14.05 12.77
CA LEU A 6 7.58 -14.99 13.75
C LEU A 6 6.69 -16.05 13.10
N LEU A 7 6.13 -15.78 11.91
CA LEU A 7 5.39 -16.77 11.14
C LEU A 7 6.31 -17.81 10.52
N TRP A 8 7.63 -17.58 10.47
CA TRP A 8 8.55 -18.48 9.79
C TRP A 8 9.11 -19.50 10.78
N ASP A 9 8.73 -20.76 10.59
CA ASP A 9 9.33 -21.88 11.28
C ASP A 9 10.59 -22.34 10.55
N PHE A 10 11.72 -22.22 11.25
CA PHE A 10 13.05 -22.62 10.78
C PHE A 10 13.51 -23.88 11.54
N SER A 11 12.66 -24.54 12.32
CA SER A 11 13.01 -25.71 13.14
C SER A 11 13.53 -26.90 12.32
N THR A 12 13.15 -26.97 11.05
CA THR A 12 13.57 -27.98 10.07
C THR A 12 14.89 -27.63 9.37
N LEU A 13 15.49 -26.48 9.67
CA LEU A 13 16.71 -26.00 9.02
C LEU A 13 17.95 -26.80 9.45
N THR A 14 18.50 -27.57 8.51
CA THR A 14 19.76 -28.31 8.67
C THR A 14 20.98 -27.42 8.40
N GLU A 15 22.12 -27.75 9.00
CA GLU A 15 23.38 -27.01 8.79
C GLU A 15 23.78 -26.89 7.30
N PRO A 16 23.74 -27.95 6.46
CA PRO A 16 24.06 -27.81 5.05
C PRO A 16 23.13 -26.84 4.31
N LEU A 17 21.84 -26.82 4.67
CA LEU A 17 20.85 -25.94 4.07
C LEU A 17 21.03 -24.49 4.57
N PHE A 18 21.37 -24.30 5.84
CA PHE A 18 21.72 -23.02 6.44
C PHE A 18 22.89 -22.37 5.70
N LEU A 19 24.00 -23.09 5.53
CA LEU A 19 25.19 -22.58 4.82
C LEU A 19 24.87 -22.24 3.36
N LYS A 20 24.14 -23.12 2.66
CA LYS A 20 23.69 -22.87 1.29
C LYS A 20 22.79 -21.63 1.19
N PHE A 21 21.95 -21.38 2.19
CA PHE A 21 21.06 -20.23 2.22
C PHE A 21 21.84 -18.91 2.33
N TYR A 22 22.85 -18.86 3.22
CA TYR A 22 23.75 -17.71 3.33
C TYR A 22 24.47 -17.44 2.00
N GLU A 23 25.01 -18.48 1.36
CA GLU A 23 25.69 -18.36 0.07
C GLU A 23 24.75 -17.87 -1.05
N GLN A 24 23.58 -18.49 -1.18
CA GLN A 24 22.61 -18.20 -2.24
C GLN A 24 22.14 -16.74 -2.22
N TYR A 25 21.97 -16.16 -1.03
CA TYR A 25 21.47 -14.80 -0.85
C TYR A 25 22.57 -13.79 -0.49
N GLY A 26 23.84 -14.20 -0.45
CA GLY A 26 24.97 -13.33 -0.14
C GLY A 26 24.93 -12.74 1.28
N LEU A 27 24.40 -13.48 2.26
CA LEU A 27 24.17 -12.98 3.62
C LEU A 27 25.44 -13.03 4.51
N SER A 28 26.53 -13.61 4.01
CA SER A 28 27.75 -13.88 4.75
C SER A 28 28.73 -12.71 4.82
N GLU A 29 28.48 -11.60 4.11
CA GLU A 29 29.46 -10.52 3.95
C GLU A 29 29.64 -9.64 5.20
N GLU A 30 28.66 -9.63 6.12
CA GLU A 30 28.65 -8.71 7.27
C GLU A 30 28.50 -9.40 8.63
N PHE A 31 28.19 -10.69 8.67
CA PHE A 31 27.85 -11.40 9.92
C PHE A 31 28.59 -12.73 10.05
N GLU A 32 28.95 -13.06 11.29
CA GLU A 32 29.51 -14.38 11.63
C GLU A 32 28.48 -15.48 11.32
N VAL A 33 28.84 -16.39 10.42
CA VAL A 33 28.01 -17.52 10.03
C VAL A 33 28.31 -18.70 10.96
N ASP A 34 27.43 -18.93 11.94
CA ASP A 34 27.54 -20.03 12.90
C ASP A 34 26.17 -20.69 13.11
N TYR A 35 26.03 -21.91 12.60
CA TYR A 35 24.77 -22.66 12.65
C TYR A 35 24.34 -22.97 14.09
N GLU A 36 25.24 -23.45 14.94
CA GLU A 36 24.88 -23.86 16.30
C GLU A 36 24.52 -22.64 17.16
N LYS A 37 25.24 -21.53 17.00
CA LYS A 37 24.90 -20.26 17.66
C LYS A 37 23.53 -19.75 17.23
N ASP A 38 23.24 -19.70 15.93
CA ASP A 38 21.96 -19.16 15.45
C ASP A 38 20.80 -20.12 15.79
N LYS A 39 21.01 -21.43 15.69
CA LYS A 39 20.04 -22.46 16.12
C LYS A 39 19.69 -22.33 17.61
N ASN A 40 20.69 -22.15 18.48
CA ASN A 40 20.48 -21.94 19.91
C ASN A 40 19.72 -20.64 20.21
N ASN A 41 19.71 -19.69 19.26
CA ASN A 41 18.94 -18.45 19.31
C ASN A 41 17.67 -18.47 18.42
N GLY A 42 17.17 -19.66 18.06
CA GLY A 42 15.92 -19.81 17.30
C GLY A 42 15.99 -19.32 15.85
N PHE A 43 17.19 -19.28 15.27
CA PHE A 43 17.48 -18.78 13.91
C PHE A 43 17.11 -17.30 13.72
N THR A 44 17.22 -16.49 14.77
CA THR A 44 16.85 -15.07 14.73
C THR A 44 17.71 -14.29 13.73
N GLN A 45 19.02 -14.56 13.65
CA GLN A 45 19.91 -13.80 12.78
C GLN A 45 19.58 -14.06 11.31
N ILE A 46 19.56 -15.32 10.86
CA ILE A 46 19.27 -15.63 9.46
C ILE A 46 17.88 -15.13 9.03
N LYS A 47 16.88 -15.18 9.91
CA LYS A 47 15.53 -14.64 9.63
C LYS A 47 15.56 -13.13 9.41
N GLU A 48 16.24 -12.38 10.27
CA GLU A 48 16.37 -10.93 10.14
C GLU A 48 17.16 -10.53 8.89
N LEU A 49 18.29 -11.22 8.62
CA LEU A 49 19.10 -10.99 7.43
C LEU A 49 18.30 -11.24 6.16
N PHE A 50 17.57 -12.36 6.10
CA PHE A 50 16.72 -12.66 4.95
C PHE A 50 15.57 -11.67 4.80
N PHE A 51 14.90 -11.29 5.90
CA PHE A 51 13.83 -10.30 5.87
C PHE A 51 14.34 -8.94 5.35
N ASN A 52 15.49 -8.49 5.82
CA ASN A 52 16.11 -7.26 5.33
C ASN A 52 16.52 -7.40 3.85
N PHE A 53 17.11 -8.53 3.47
CA PHE A 53 17.46 -8.81 2.08
C PHE A 53 16.22 -8.71 1.17
N ILE A 54 15.14 -9.43 1.48
CA ILE A 54 13.97 -9.47 0.60
C ILE A 54 13.22 -8.13 0.59
N THR A 55 13.07 -7.47 1.74
CA THR A 55 12.35 -6.19 1.83
C THR A 55 13.12 -5.03 1.23
N ASN A 56 14.45 -5.07 1.18
CA ASN A 56 15.28 -4.13 0.41
C ASN A 56 15.02 -4.22 -1.11
N HIS A 57 14.39 -5.31 -1.56
CA HIS A 57 14.12 -5.56 -2.98
C HIS A 57 12.63 -5.61 -3.33
N ALA A 58 11.74 -5.61 -2.34
CA ALA A 58 10.30 -5.80 -2.54
C ALA A 58 9.49 -4.58 -2.07
N GLY A 59 8.77 -3.90 -2.98
CA GLY A 59 7.79 -2.86 -2.66
C GLY A 59 6.37 -3.42 -2.61
N ILE A 60 5.66 -3.22 -1.50
CA ILE A 60 4.28 -3.72 -1.31
C ILE A 60 3.31 -2.54 -1.45
N ILE A 61 2.33 -2.70 -2.33
CA ILE A 61 1.22 -1.75 -2.52
C ILE A 61 -0.08 -2.47 -2.13
N SER A 62 -0.74 -1.94 -1.10
CA SER A 62 -2.02 -2.42 -0.59
C SER A 62 -3.17 -1.68 -1.27
N LEU A 63 -4.09 -2.44 -1.87
CA LEU A 63 -5.24 -1.96 -2.63
C LEU A 63 -6.52 -2.59 -2.07
N THR A 64 -7.68 -2.00 -2.37
CA THR A 64 -8.99 -2.53 -1.96
C THR A 64 -10.02 -2.30 -3.05
N PRO A 65 -10.97 -3.23 -3.26
CA PRO A 65 -12.13 -3.02 -4.11
C PRO A 65 -13.30 -2.34 -3.38
N GLN A 66 -13.12 -1.94 -2.10
CA GLN A 66 -14.19 -1.40 -1.25
C GLN A 66 -14.07 0.13 -1.06
N PRO A 67 -14.46 0.96 -2.06
CA PRO A 67 -14.19 2.39 -2.07
C PRO A 67 -14.94 3.18 -0.98
N LEU A 68 -16.03 2.62 -0.45
CA LEU A 68 -16.86 3.28 0.56
C LEU A 68 -16.72 2.67 1.95
N HIS A 69 -15.80 1.72 2.19
CA HIS A 69 -15.72 1.08 3.49
C HIS A 69 -15.34 2.10 4.59
N THR A 70 -16.20 2.23 5.62
CA THR A 70 -16.06 3.28 6.65
C THR A 70 -14.74 3.19 7.41
N LEU A 71 -14.32 1.98 7.79
CA LEU A 71 -13.05 1.80 8.51
C LEU A 71 -11.84 2.16 7.63
N MET A 72 -11.92 1.98 6.31
CA MET A 72 -10.83 2.36 5.41
C MET A 72 -10.63 3.88 5.42
N TRP A 73 -11.72 4.64 5.28
CA TRP A 73 -11.67 6.10 5.34
C TRP A 73 -11.23 6.62 6.72
N ALA A 74 -11.68 5.99 7.80
CA ALA A 74 -11.28 6.36 9.16
C ALA A 74 -9.78 6.13 9.40
N HIS A 75 -9.26 4.95 9.08
CA HIS A 75 -7.89 4.55 9.36
C HIS A 75 -6.86 5.25 8.46
N TYR A 76 -7.09 5.28 7.15
CA TYR A 76 -6.05 5.68 6.20
C TYR A 76 -6.03 7.17 5.90
N SER A 77 -7.17 7.86 6.07
CA SER A 77 -7.26 9.28 5.70
C SER A 77 -7.90 10.17 6.75
N SER A 78 -8.48 9.57 7.81
CA SER A 78 -9.29 10.27 8.80
C SER A 78 -10.31 11.21 8.12
N GLU A 79 -10.92 10.74 7.02
CA GLU A 79 -11.88 11.46 6.17
C GLU A 79 -11.37 12.69 5.41
N LYS A 80 -10.06 13.00 5.49
CA LYS A 80 -9.47 14.24 4.96
C LYS A 80 -8.63 14.03 3.70
N GLY A 81 -8.32 12.78 3.35
CA GLY A 81 -7.52 12.44 2.18
C GLY A 81 -8.38 12.19 0.94
N PHE A 82 -7.83 11.40 0.03
CA PHE A 82 -8.46 11.00 -1.22
C PHE A 82 -8.12 9.55 -1.55
N MET A 83 -8.89 8.98 -2.47
CA MET A 83 -8.71 7.65 -3.03
C MET A 83 -8.59 7.76 -4.54
N VAL A 84 -7.68 7.00 -5.12
CA VAL A 84 -7.53 6.86 -6.58
C VAL A 84 -8.01 5.46 -6.95
N GLU A 85 -9.01 5.40 -7.84
CA GLU A 85 -9.43 4.14 -8.43
C GLU A 85 -8.62 3.88 -9.70
N LEU A 86 -8.07 2.67 -9.82
CA LEU A 86 -7.21 2.27 -10.92
C LEU A 86 -7.87 1.20 -11.80
N ASP A 87 -7.68 1.29 -13.10
CA ASP A 87 -7.92 0.20 -14.03
C ASP A 87 -6.75 -0.79 -13.98
N TRP A 88 -6.99 -1.95 -13.36
CA TRP A 88 -5.94 -2.95 -13.20
C TRP A 88 -5.39 -3.49 -14.53
N GLU A 89 -6.22 -3.66 -15.57
CA GLU A 89 -5.71 -4.19 -16.84
C GLU A 89 -4.78 -3.18 -17.51
N ILE A 90 -5.11 -1.88 -17.46
CA ILE A 90 -4.20 -0.83 -17.96
C ILE A 90 -2.89 -0.79 -17.16
N VAL A 91 -2.97 -0.87 -15.82
CA VAL A 91 -1.77 -0.91 -14.96
C VAL A 91 -0.91 -2.12 -15.32
N LYS A 92 -1.50 -3.31 -15.35
CA LYS A 92 -0.82 -4.59 -15.61
C LYS A 92 -0.15 -4.62 -16.98
N ASP A 93 -0.85 -4.18 -18.02
CA ASP A 93 -0.33 -4.20 -19.39
C ASP A 93 0.83 -3.21 -19.60
N ASN A 94 0.93 -2.16 -18.77
CA ASN A 94 1.97 -1.15 -18.86
C ASN A 94 3.04 -1.24 -17.75
N LEU A 95 2.87 -2.11 -16.76
CA LEU A 95 3.68 -2.08 -15.53
C LEU A 95 5.18 -2.19 -15.81
N LYS A 96 5.62 -3.14 -16.64
CA LYS A 96 7.04 -3.28 -17.01
C LYS A 96 7.55 -2.16 -17.91
N LYS A 97 6.68 -1.60 -18.76
CA LYS A 97 7.04 -0.50 -19.67
C LYS A 97 7.30 0.78 -18.88
N GLU A 98 6.43 1.10 -17.92
CA GLU A 98 6.56 2.28 -17.07
C GLU A 98 7.62 2.12 -15.97
N ASN A 99 8.06 0.88 -15.69
CA ASN A 99 9.06 0.57 -14.67
C ASN A 99 10.17 -0.33 -15.24
N PRO A 100 11.11 0.20 -16.04
CA PRO A 100 12.15 -0.61 -16.70
C PRO A 100 13.06 -1.40 -15.75
N ASN A 101 13.24 -0.91 -14.52
CA ASN A 101 14.05 -1.57 -13.48
C ASN A 101 13.28 -2.64 -12.69
N LEU A 102 11.98 -2.82 -12.97
CA LEU A 102 11.15 -3.83 -12.30
C LEU A 102 11.55 -5.22 -12.82
N ASN A 103 12.20 -6.00 -11.97
CA ASN A 103 12.61 -7.36 -12.30
C ASN A 103 11.41 -8.30 -12.39
N ASN A 104 10.51 -8.23 -11.40
CA ASN A 104 9.31 -9.05 -11.34
C ASN A 104 8.20 -8.37 -10.52
N TYR A 105 7.00 -8.90 -10.60
CA TYR A 105 5.90 -8.51 -9.72
C TYR A 105 4.90 -9.64 -9.54
N VAL A 106 4.08 -9.54 -8.50
CA VAL A 106 2.93 -10.42 -8.29
C VAL A 106 1.75 -9.61 -7.77
N PHE A 107 0.54 -9.99 -8.18
CA PHE A 107 -0.71 -9.36 -7.74
C PHE A 107 -1.68 -10.43 -7.26
N PHE A 108 -2.13 -10.34 -6.02
CA PHE A 108 -2.97 -11.38 -5.40
C PHE A 108 -3.85 -10.81 -4.28
N PRO A 109 -5.01 -11.44 -4.00
CA PRO A 109 -5.84 -11.09 -2.85
C PRO A 109 -5.22 -11.62 -1.56
N VAL A 110 -5.35 -10.87 -0.47
CA VAL A 110 -4.96 -11.32 0.86
C VAL A 110 -5.96 -12.36 1.35
N GLN A 111 -5.44 -13.46 1.88
CA GLN A 111 -6.24 -14.49 2.54
C GLN A 111 -6.48 -14.12 4.01
N TYR A 112 -7.74 -14.11 4.41
CA TYR A 112 -8.13 -13.89 5.80
C TYR A 112 -8.35 -15.22 6.53
N VAL A 113 -7.80 -15.32 7.74
CA VAL A 113 -7.84 -16.51 8.59
C VAL A 113 -8.18 -16.14 10.03
N GLU A 114 -8.71 -17.09 10.81
CA GLU A 114 -8.99 -16.85 12.23
C GLU A 114 -7.69 -16.72 13.05
N ASN A 115 -6.77 -17.66 12.81
CA ASN A 115 -5.47 -17.76 13.47
C ASN A 115 -4.35 -17.77 12.44
N LEU A 116 -3.26 -17.08 12.75
CA LEU A 116 -2.04 -17.14 11.94
C LEU A 116 -1.22 -18.35 12.39
N GLU A 117 -0.95 -19.25 11.47
CA GLU A 117 -0.17 -20.46 11.70
C GLU A 117 1.29 -20.26 11.26
N SER A 118 2.20 -20.99 11.90
CA SER A 118 3.60 -21.02 11.49
C SER A 118 3.76 -21.72 10.14
N ILE A 119 4.66 -21.20 9.32
CA ILE A 119 4.98 -21.67 7.98
C ILE A 119 6.32 -22.42 8.08
N ASP A 120 6.33 -23.72 7.79
CA ASP A 120 7.57 -24.49 7.63
C ASP A 120 8.35 -23.94 6.44
N PHE A 121 9.30 -23.05 6.71
CA PHE A 121 9.94 -22.23 5.69
C PHE A 121 10.75 -23.07 4.68
N PHE A 122 11.19 -24.25 5.10
CA PHE A 122 11.96 -25.20 4.30
C PHE A 122 11.16 -26.46 3.93
N GLY A 123 9.83 -26.41 4.09
CA GLY A 123 8.95 -27.53 3.79
C GLY A 123 9.08 -28.01 2.34
N ALA A 124 9.00 -29.32 2.13
CA ALA A 124 9.28 -29.97 0.84
C ALA A 124 8.41 -29.47 -0.34
N ASN A 125 7.28 -28.83 -0.04
CA ASN A 125 6.37 -28.26 -1.05
C ASN A 125 6.87 -26.90 -1.58
N PHE A 126 7.82 -26.25 -0.92
CA PHE A 126 8.38 -24.97 -1.33
C PHE A 126 9.63 -25.17 -2.18
N ARG A 127 9.62 -24.61 -3.39
CA ARG A 127 10.75 -24.68 -4.33
C ARG A 127 11.76 -23.54 -4.15
N SER A 128 11.38 -22.48 -3.44
CA SER A 128 12.24 -21.35 -3.08
C SER A 128 11.71 -20.66 -1.80
N ALA A 129 12.57 -19.84 -1.18
CA ALA A 129 12.23 -19.00 -0.03
C ALA A 129 11.20 -17.90 -0.36
N ASP A 130 10.96 -17.63 -1.65
CA ASP A 130 10.01 -16.61 -2.09
C ASP A 130 8.58 -17.04 -1.77
N VAL A 131 8.25 -18.33 -1.86
CA VAL A 131 6.91 -18.84 -1.59
C VAL A 131 6.47 -18.63 -0.13
N PRO A 132 7.24 -19.08 0.89
CA PRO A 132 6.87 -18.81 2.28
C PRO A 132 6.90 -17.31 2.62
N PHE A 133 7.78 -16.52 1.99
CA PHE A 133 7.72 -15.06 2.10
C PHE A 133 6.38 -14.51 1.57
N LEU A 134 6.00 -14.88 0.34
CA LEU A 134 4.73 -14.47 -0.27
C LEU A 134 3.52 -14.89 0.57
N TYR A 135 3.55 -16.08 1.16
CA TYR A 135 2.50 -16.50 2.09
C TYR A 135 2.44 -15.61 3.33
N SER A 136 3.58 -15.29 3.94
CA SER A 136 3.63 -14.43 5.14
C SER A 136 3.16 -12.99 4.90
N VAL A 137 3.25 -12.51 3.65
CA VAL A 137 2.71 -11.22 3.21
C VAL A 137 1.37 -11.36 2.49
N GLY A 138 0.77 -12.55 2.46
CA GLY A 138 -0.53 -12.79 1.83
C GLY A 138 -1.59 -13.30 2.76
N VAL A 139 -1.32 -13.34 4.07
CA VAL A 139 -2.27 -13.79 5.08
C VAL A 139 -2.47 -12.72 6.16
N LYS A 140 -3.72 -12.51 6.56
CA LYS A 140 -4.12 -11.61 7.65
C LYS A 140 -5.17 -12.27 8.54
N ARG A 141 -5.30 -11.77 9.78
CA ARG A 141 -6.40 -12.19 10.66
C ARG A 141 -7.73 -11.60 10.20
N ASN A 142 -8.82 -12.31 10.47
CA ASN A 142 -10.20 -11.89 10.17
C ASN A 142 -10.57 -10.50 10.73
N ASP A 143 -9.89 -10.05 11.78
CA ASP A 143 -10.02 -8.68 12.33
C ASP A 143 -9.83 -7.59 11.24
N TRP A 144 -9.08 -7.92 10.18
CA TRP A 144 -8.77 -7.05 9.05
C TRP A 144 -9.50 -7.43 7.75
N ALA A 145 -10.45 -8.39 7.80
CA ALA A 145 -11.15 -8.87 6.61
C ALA A 145 -11.97 -7.78 5.90
N TYR A 146 -12.32 -6.72 6.61
CA TYR A 146 -13.03 -5.58 6.06
C TYR A 146 -12.21 -4.78 5.02
N GLU A 147 -10.89 -4.96 4.98
CA GLU A 147 -10.04 -4.29 3.99
C GLU A 147 -10.22 -4.88 2.58
N ASP A 148 -10.63 -6.16 2.48
CA ASP A 148 -10.75 -6.90 1.22
C ASP A 148 -9.50 -6.70 0.33
N GLU A 149 -8.33 -6.82 0.95
CA GLU A 149 -7.08 -6.27 0.43
C GLU A 149 -6.55 -7.09 -0.75
N TRP A 150 -6.05 -6.37 -1.76
CA TRP A 150 -5.21 -6.90 -2.82
C TRP A 150 -3.82 -6.32 -2.71
N ARG A 151 -2.80 -7.16 -2.89
CA ARG A 151 -1.39 -6.72 -2.83
C ARG A 151 -0.74 -6.83 -4.20
N LEU A 152 -0.19 -5.70 -4.66
CA LEU A 152 0.81 -5.68 -5.72
C LEU A 152 2.19 -5.62 -5.06
N ILE A 153 2.97 -6.69 -5.23
CA ILE A 153 4.35 -6.74 -4.79
C ILE A 153 5.24 -6.56 -6.00
N SER A 154 5.97 -5.44 -6.01
CA SER A 154 7.01 -5.12 -6.99
C SER A 154 8.35 -5.64 -6.50
N TYR A 155 9.15 -6.22 -7.38
CA TYR A 155 10.50 -6.68 -7.07
C TYR A 155 11.51 -5.98 -7.98
N ALA A 156 12.43 -5.23 -7.38
CA ALA A 156 13.53 -4.56 -8.07
C ALA A 156 14.75 -4.45 -7.14
N LYS A 157 15.94 -4.25 -7.69
CA LYS A 157 17.16 -4.18 -6.86
C LYS A 157 17.33 -2.83 -6.17
N GLY A 158 17.70 -2.85 -4.90
CA GLY A 158 18.14 -1.65 -4.17
C GLY A 158 17.06 -0.59 -3.95
N TYR A 159 15.88 -0.97 -3.45
CA TYR A 159 14.89 0.02 -2.95
C TYR A 159 15.33 0.72 -1.66
N GLY A 160 16.35 0.21 -0.96
CA GLY A 160 16.74 0.67 0.38
C GLY A 160 15.77 0.14 1.44
N ILE A 161 16.04 0.44 2.72
CA ILE A 161 15.14 0.07 3.83
C ILE A 161 14.95 1.31 4.72
N PRO A 162 13.71 1.78 4.93
CA PRO A 162 13.43 2.93 5.76
C PRO A 162 13.39 2.56 7.26
N THR A 163 14.46 1.97 7.77
CA THR A 163 14.62 1.52 9.17
C THR A 163 14.35 2.61 10.19
N SER A 164 14.57 3.88 9.85
CA SER A 164 14.33 5.03 10.74
C SER A 164 12.85 5.28 11.04
N ILE A 165 11.93 4.68 10.28
CA ILE A 165 10.48 4.79 10.54
C ILE A 165 10.08 3.93 11.75
N ILE A 166 10.72 2.78 11.92
CA ILE A 166 10.32 1.74 12.88
C ILE A 166 11.34 1.53 14.01
N SER A 167 12.55 2.09 13.87
CA SER A 167 13.66 1.88 14.79
C SER A 167 14.58 3.11 14.84
N PRO A 168 15.46 3.25 15.85
CA PRO A 168 16.42 4.35 15.92
C PRO A 168 17.60 4.20 14.93
N PHE A 169 17.64 3.15 14.11
CA PHE A 169 18.72 2.90 13.17
C PHE A 169 18.58 3.76 11.90
N PRO A 170 19.70 4.16 11.28
CA PRO A 170 19.67 4.90 10.02
C PRO A 170 19.09 4.05 8.90
N ASN A 171 18.45 4.70 7.92
CA ASN A 171 17.95 4.05 6.71
C ASN A 171 19.07 3.36 5.95
N VAL A 172 18.79 2.17 5.42
CA VAL A 172 19.63 1.55 4.40
C VAL A 172 19.40 2.30 3.09
N PRO A 173 20.41 2.95 2.51
CA PRO A 173 20.23 3.75 1.31
C PRO A 173 19.80 2.88 0.13
N GLY A 174 18.81 3.36 -0.62
CA GLY A 174 18.40 2.75 -1.89
C GLY A 174 19.24 3.27 -3.06
N GLN A 175 19.33 2.46 -4.11
CA GLN A 175 19.85 2.86 -5.42
C GLN A 175 18.74 3.43 -6.33
N GLN A 176 17.48 3.21 -5.96
CA GLN A 176 16.31 3.73 -6.66
C GLN A 176 15.12 3.95 -5.71
N GLU A 177 14.14 4.74 -6.16
CA GLU A 177 12.92 4.97 -5.40
C GLU A 177 12.04 3.72 -5.35
N ARG A 178 11.37 3.51 -4.21
CA ARG A 178 10.35 2.48 -4.01
C ARG A 178 8.99 2.97 -4.51
N LYS A 179 8.93 3.42 -5.76
CA LYS A 179 7.69 3.85 -6.43
C LYS A 179 7.42 2.95 -7.62
N VAL A 180 6.13 2.75 -7.90
CA VAL A 180 5.66 2.04 -9.09
C VAL A 180 4.90 3.04 -9.93
N HIS A 181 5.40 3.29 -11.12
CA HIS A 181 4.79 4.18 -12.10
C HIS A 181 3.69 3.45 -12.87
N TYR A 182 2.66 4.20 -13.24
CA TYR A 182 1.54 3.72 -14.05
C TYR A 182 1.08 4.86 -14.97
N PRO A 183 0.49 4.53 -16.13
CA PRO A 183 0.06 5.51 -17.10
C PRO A 183 -1.17 6.29 -16.56
N ILE A 184 -1.30 7.58 -16.89
CA ILE A 184 -2.35 8.47 -16.34
C ILE A 184 -3.77 7.98 -16.69
N GLU A 185 -3.88 7.28 -17.81
CA GLU A 185 -5.08 6.65 -18.36
C GLU A 185 -5.60 5.52 -17.46
N ALA A 186 -4.74 4.96 -16.60
CA ALA A 186 -5.16 3.96 -15.61
C ALA A 186 -6.06 4.57 -14.53
N ILE A 187 -6.10 5.89 -14.34
CA ILE A 187 -6.96 6.52 -13.34
C ILE A 187 -8.42 6.53 -13.83
N LYS A 188 -9.26 5.74 -13.14
CA LYS A 188 -10.71 5.68 -13.38
C LYS A 188 -11.44 6.83 -12.72
N SER A 189 -11.14 7.06 -11.45
CA SER A 189 -11.79 8.10 -10.65
C SER A 189 -10.87 8.57 -9.53
N ILE A 190 -11.10 9.80 -9.05
CA ILE A 190 -10.50 10.31 -7.82
C ILE A 190 -11.64 10.70 -6.89
N THR A 191 -11.71 10.04 -5.74
CA THR A 191 -12.73 10.31 -4.71
C THR A 191 -12.10 11.06 -3.55
N LEU A 192 -12.63 12.23 -3.24
CA LEU A 192 -12.23 13.07 -2.12
C LEU A 192 -12.99 12.64 -0.85
N GLY A 193 -12.31 12.61 0.29
CA GLY A 193 -12.94 12.35 1.58
C GLY A 193 -13.96 13.43 1.94
N LYS A 194 -14.93 13.11 2.81
CA LYS A 194 -16.02 14.03 3.17
C LYS A 194 -15.52 15.31 3.87
N GLN A 195 -14.34 15.24 4.48
CA GLN A 195 -13.64 16.37 5.11
C GLN A 195 -12.40 16.79 4.32
N PHE A 196 -12.32 16.50 3.02
CA PHE A 196 -11.17 16.89 2.21
C PHE A 196 -10.92 18.40 2.30
N PHE A 197 -11.95 19.22 2.08
CA PHE A 197 -11.90 20.66 2.33
C PHE A 197 -12.06 20.93 3.82
N ASN A 198 -10.96 21.27 4.50
CA ASN A 198 -10.93 21.48 5.95
C ASN A 198 -9.95 22.59 6.35
N GLY A 199 -9.89 22.93 7.63
CA GLY A 199 -9.05 24.03 8.12
C GLY A 199 -7.54 23.88 7.88
N LYS A 200 -7.04 22.69 7.51
CA LYS A 200 -5.64 22.52 7.10
C LYS A 200 -5.37 23.14 5.73
N ASN A 201 -6.25 22.91 4.75
CA ASN A 201 -6.03 23.28 3.35
C ASN A 201 -6.92 24.42 2.83
N VAL A 202 -8.00 24.76 3.54
CA VAL A 202 -8.87 25.92 3.25
C VAL A 202 -8.43 27.11 4.12
N GLU A 203 -8.18 28.25 3.47
CA GLU A 203 -7.92 29.54 4.08
C GLU A 203 -9.23 30.25 4.45
N LYS A 204 -10.19 30.26 3.51
CA LYS A 204 -11.45 30.99 3.66
C LYS A 204 -12.59 30.27 2.95
N LEU A 205 -13.78 30.30 3.56
CA LEU A 205 -15.04 29.90 2.94
C LEU A 205 -15.78 31.19 2.52
N PHE A 206 -16.10 31.34 1.23
CA PHE A 206 -16.86 32.50 0.75
C PHE A 206 -18.37 32.25 0.79
N GLU A 207 -18.78 31.08 0.31
CA GLU A 207 -20.16 30.60 0.20
C GLU A 207 -20.15 29.08 0.39
N PRO A 208 -21.31 28.42 0.60
CA PRO A 208 -21.37 26.96 0.63
C PRO A 208 -20.63 26.36 -0.58
N MET A 209 -19.68 25.47 -0.31
CA MET A 209 -18.85 24.79 -1.32
C MET A 209 -17.98 25.72 -2.19
N THR A 210 -17.76 26.98 -1.79
CA THR A 210 -16.81 27.88 -2.45
C THR A 210 -15.66 28.25 -1.51
N PHE A 211 -14.48 27.75 -1.82
CA PHE A 211 -13.30 27.75 -0.95
C PHE A 211 -12.15 28.56 -1.56
N GLN A 212 -11.46 29.32 -0.70
CA GLN A 212 -10.10 29.77 -0.95
C GLN A 212 -9.12 28.76 -0.34
N MET A 213 -8.29 28.14 -1.16
CA MET A 213 -7.27 27.20 -0.73
C MET A 213 -6.00 27.91 -0.29
N LYS A 214 -5.30 27.32 0.69
CA LYS A 214 -3.92 27.71 1.03
C LYS A 214 -2.97 27.22 -0.05
N ASP A 215 -1.78 27.82 -0.11
CA ASP A 215 -0.69 27.34 -0.98
C ASP A 215 -0.05 26.08 -0.37
N VAL A 216 -0.73 24.95 -0.52
CA VAL A 216 -0.36 23.62 -0.02
C VAL A 216 -0.51 22.57 -1.13
N GLN A 217 -0.05 21.34 -0.90
CA GLN A 217 -0.04 20.29 -1.93
C GLN A 217 -1.45 19.95 -2.44
N GLU A 218 -2.48 20.09 -1.61
CA GLU A 218 -3.87 19.85 -1.99
C GLU A 218 -4.36 20.84 -3.07
N LEU A 219 -3.83 22.07 -3.11
CA LEU A 219 -4.13 23.01 -4.20
C LEU A 219 -3.62 22.47 -5.53
N LYS A 220 -2.38 21.94 -5.56
CA LYS A 220 -1.79 21.33 -6.76
C LYS A 220 -2.56 20.08 -7.19
N LEU A 221 -3.02 19.27 -6.23
CA LEU A 221 -3.87 18.12 -6.52
C LEU A 221 -5.20 18.56 -7.16
N ILE A 222 -5.86 19.60 -6.65
CA ILE A 222 -7.10 20.11 -7.23
C ILE A 222 -6.87 20.59 -8.67
N ASP A 223 -5.82 21.37 -8.91
CA ASP A 223 -5.49 21.85 -10.25
C ASP A 223 -5.23 20.68 -11.22
N PHE A 224 -4.46 19.69 -10.78
CA PHE A 224 -4.22 18.46 -11.53
C PHE A 224 -5.52 17.70 -11.86
N MET A 225 -6.43 17.57 -10.89
CA MET A 225 -7.72 16.90 -11.11
C MET A 225 -8.61 17.66 -12.10
N ILE A 226 -8.66 18.98 -12.02
CA ILE A 226 -9.45 19.82 -12.94
C ILE A 226 -8.90 19.71 -14.37
N GLU A 227 -7.58 19.71 -14.51
CA GLU A 227 -6.90 19.66 -15.82
C GLU A 227 -7.08 18.29 -16.51
N HIS A 228 -6.91 17.19 -15.77
CA HIS A 228 -6.83 15.86 -16.36
C HIS A 228 -8.08 15.00 -16.17
N PHE A 229 -8.89 15.28 -15.14
CA PHE A 229 -9.96 14.40 -14.69
C PHE A 229 -11.28 15.13 -14.34
N PRO A 230 -11.69 16.20 -15.05
CA PRO A 230 -12.81 17.05 -14.61
C PRO A 230 -14.12 16.28 -14.41
N ASP A 231 -14.35 15.21 -15.20
CA ASP A 231 -15.58 14.42 -15.17
C ASP A 231 -15.49 13.17 -14.28
N LYS A 232 -14.35 12.98 -13.60
CA LYS A 232 -14.00 11.77 -12.83
C LYS A 232 -13.73 12.07 -11.35
N ILE A 233 -14.12 13.25 -10.87
CA ILE A 233 -13.94 13.67 -9.49
C ILE A 233 -15.21 13.35 -8.71
N PHE A 234 -15.04 12.71 -7.55
CA PHE A 234 -16.11 12.42 -6.63
C PHE A 234 -15.82 12.97 -5.24
N LEU A 235 -16.86 13.17 -4.45
CA LEU A 235 -16.78 13.61 -3.07
C LEU A 235 -17.65 12.71 -2.19
N CYS A 236 -17.02 12.12 -1.18
CA CYS A 236 -17.73 11.31 -0.19
C CYS A 236 -18.81 12.13 0.52
N GLY A 237 -19.91 11.44 0.81
CA GLY A 237 -21.05 11.93 1.55
C GLY A 237 -21.65 10.84 2.42
N GLU A 238 -22.77 11.19 3.03
CA GLU A 238 -23.56 10.30 3.88
C GLU A 238 -25.03 10.51 3.51
N TYR A 239 -25.81 9.43 3.54
CA TYR A 239 -27.23 9.49 3.28
C TYR A 239 -28.00 8.64 4.28
N GLU A 240 -29.27 9.00 4.50
CA GLU A 240 -30.18 8.29 5.40
C GLU A 240 -31.26 7.58 4.59
N THR A 241 -31.54 6.33 4.92
CA THR A 241 -32.67 5.56 4.38
C THR A 241 -33.30 4.75 5.50
N GLU A 242 -34.59 4.90 5.74
CA GLU A 242 -35.32 4.17 6.80
C GLU A 242 -34.65 4.26 8.18
N ARG A 243 -34.10 5.43 8.55
CA ARG A 243 -33.32 5.66 9.80
C ARG A 243 -32.01 4.88 9.89
N THR A 244 -31.50 4.39 8.77
CA THR A 244 -30.16 3.83 8.65
C THR A 244 -29.27 4.82 7.89
N PHE A 245 -28.03 4.99 8.35
CA PHE A 245 -27.06 5.89 7.74
C PHE A 245 -26.02 5.09 7.00
N LYS A 246 -25.71 5.51 5.77
CA LYS A 246 -24.77 4.84 4.90
C LYS A 246 -23.88 5.85 4.19
N ARG A 247 -22.73 5.38 3.70
CA ARG A 247 -21.82 6.22 2.92
C ARG A 247 -22.24 6.26 1.46
N SER A 248 -22.03 7.42 0.87
CA SER A 248 -22.16 7.66 -0.56
C SER A 248 -20.91 8.34 -1.10
N SER A 249 -20.80 8.35 -2.41
CA SER A 249 -19.86 9.18 -3.15
C SER A 249 -20.60 9.77 -4.34
N GLU A 250 -20.51 11.08 -4.50
CA GLU A 250 -21.20 11.82 -5.56
C GLU A 250 -20.18 12.47 -6.47
N ARG A 251 -20.42 12.42 -7.78
CA ARG A 251 -19.66 13.13 -8.78
C ARG A 251 -19.77 14.63 -8.52
N VAL A 252 -18.64 15.31 -8.60
CA VAL A 252 -18.56 16.76 -8.41
C VAL A 252 -17.83 17.42 -9.58
N ASN A 253 -18.29 18.60 -9.96
CA ASN A 253 -17.55 19.49 -10.83
C ASN A 253 -16.85 20.55 -9.99
N ILE A 254 -15.52 20.66 -10.10
CA ILE A 254 -14.75 21.71 -9.44
C ILE A 254 -14.46 22.82 -10.44
N ILE A 255 -15.01 24.01 -10.19
CA ILE A 255 -14.86 25.18 -11.05
C ILE A 255 -13.84 26.12 -10.42
N LYS A 256 -12.71 26.32 -11.09
CA LYS A 256 -11.70 27.34 -10.72
C LYS A 256 -12.25 28.74 -11.05
N LYS A 257 -12.36 29.60 -10.03
CA LYS A 257 -12.82 31.00 -10.13
C LYS A 257 -11.64 31.97 -10.19
N ASP A 258 -10.57 31.64 -9.49
CA ASP A 258 -9.29 32.36 -9.45
C ASP A 258 -8.17 31.36 -9.10
N ASN A 259 -6.91 31.79 -9.04
CA ASN A 259 -5.74 30.96 -8.82
C ASN A 259 -5.88 29.97 -7.66
N ASN A 260 -6.49 30.37 -6.55
CA ASN A 260 -6.74 29.50 -5.39
C ASN A 260 -8.20 29.50 -4.92
N ILE A 261 -9.14 29.97 -5.74
CA ILE A 261 -10.57 30.03 -5.37
C ILE A 261 -11.35 29.05 -6.25
N PHE A 262 -12.10 28.15 -5.63
CA PHE A 262 -12.83 27.09 -6.32
C PHE A 262 -14.26 26.95 -5.80
N THR A 263 -15.19 26.62 -6.70
CA THR A 263 -16.56 26.21 -6.35
C THR A 263 -16.75 24.74 -6.68
N VAL A 264 -17.25 23.95 -5.73
CA VAL A 264 -17.54 22.52 -5.90
C VAL A 264 -19.04 22.32 -6.07
N ILE A 265 -19.45 21.78 -7.23
CA ILE A 265 -20.86 21.55 -7.57
C ILE A 265 -21.14 20.05 -7.54
N ARG A 266 -22.09 19.61 -6.71
CA ARG A 266 -22.56 18.22 -6.67
C ARG A 266 -23.49 17.93 -7.84
N MET A 267 -23.24 16.83 -8.54
CA MET A 267 -23.96 16.46 -9.76
C MET A 267 -25.14 15.52 -9.52
N ASN A 268 -25.40 15.09 -8.28
CA ASN A 268 -26.44 14.12 -7.92
C ASN A 268 -26.34 12.78 -8.67
N GLU A 269 -25.14 12.42 -9.11
CA GLU A 269 -24.81 11.15 -9.76
C GLU A 269 -23.69 10.50 -8.96
N GLY A 270 -23.75 9.21 -8.71
CA GLY A 270 -22.75 8.58 -7.85
C GLY A 270 -23.06 7.14 -7.47
N PHE A 271 -22.40 6.67 -6.43
CA PHE A 271 -22.53 5.32 -5.90
C PHE A 271 -22.64 5.35 -4.37
N HIS A 272 -23.21 4.29 -3.81
CA HIS A 272 -23.57 4.20 -2.40
C HIS A 272 -23.49 2.75 -1.91
N GLN A 273 -23.32 2.57 -0.60
CA GLN A 273 -23.40 1.27 0.08
C GLN A 273 -24.85 0.81 0.27
#